data_AF-A0ABD0Q5E1-F1
#
_entry.id   AF-A0ABD0Q5E1-F1
#
_cell.length_a   1.000
_cell.length_b   1.000
_cell.length_c   1.000
_cell.angle_alpha   90.00
_cell.angle_beta   90.00
_cell.angle_gamma   90.00
#
_symmetry.space_group_name_H-M   'P 1'
#
loop_
_entity.id
_entity.type
_entity.pdbx_description
1 polymer ?
#
loop_
_entity_poly.entity_id
_entity_poly.type
_entity_poly.pdbx_seq_one_letter_code
_entity_poly.pdbx_strand_id
1 'polypeptide(L)'
;EYVWVFVDNYHLATCDDLTLMEGFWCGLEEDIRFIMPRADPCWSLKSYINFALWIAGSAFTVDEAKSSLGSSHVSVTSPESSHIMAPSPKPSQLPPC
;
A
#
# COMPACT_ATOMS: atom_id res chain seq x y z
N GLU A 1 5.50 -15.23 -13.03
CA GLU A 1 5.67 -16.17 -14.18
C GLU A 1 4.41 -17.00 -14.45
N TYR A 2 3.78 -17.59 -13.42
CA TYR A 2 2.57 -18.41 -13.51
C TYR A 2 1.44 -17.84 -14.40
N VAL A 3 1.08 -16.56 -14.21
CA VAL A 3 -0.05 -15.94 -14.92
C VAL A 3 0.12 -16.01 -16.44
N TRP A 4 1.34 -15.75 -16.94
CA TRP A 4 1.63 -15.80 -18.37
C TRP A 4 1.54 -17.22 -18.92
N VAL A 5 2.11 -18.20 -18.21
CA VAL A 5 2.01 -19.61 -18.57
C VAL A 5 0.56 -20.07 -18.60
N PHE A 6 -0.27 -19.64 -17.65
CA PHE A 6 -1.68 -19.97 -17.64
C PHE A 6 -2.42 -19.39 -18.86
N VAL A 7 -2.17 -18.13 -19.19
CA VAL A 7 -2.77 -17.45 -20.35
C VAL A 7 -2.43 -18.16 -21.67
N ASP A 8 -1.21 -18.65 -21.82
CA ASP A 8 -0.80 -19.34 -23.04
C ASP A 8 -1.45 -20.74 -23.19
N ASN A 9 -1.82 -21.36 -22.07
CA ASN A 9 -2.25 -22.77 -22.05
C ASN A 9 -3.75 -22.98 -21.78
N TYR A 10 -4.50 -21.98 -21.26
CA TYR A 10 -5.89 -22.22 -20.84
C TYR A 10 -6.82 -22.61 -22.00
N HIS A 11 -6.51 -22.19 -23.22
CA HIS A 11 -7.24 -22.59 -24.43
C HIS A 11 -7.17 -24.09 -24.73
N LEU A 12 -6.17 -24.80 -24.17
CA LEU A 12 -5.99 -26.24 -24.35
C LEU A 12 -6.79 -27.06 -23.33
N ALA A 13 -7.35 -26.42 -22.31
CA ALA A 13 -8.08 -27.11 -21.25
C ALA A 13 -9.50 -27.47 -21.71
N THR A 14 -9.98 -28.64 -21.27
CA THR A 14 -11.37 -29.10 -21.50
C THR A 14 -12.32 -28.74 -20.36
N CYS A 15 -11.84 -27.96 -19.39
CA CYS A 15 -12.59 -27.56 -18.21
C CYS A 15 -13.51 -26.38 -18.52
N ASP A 16 -14.59 -26.24 -17.75
CA ASP A 16 -15.43 -25.06 -17.80
C ASP A 16 -14.74 -23.85 -17.16
N ASP A 17 -15.27 -22.66 -17.45
CA ASP A 17 -14.73 -21.38 -17.00
C ASP A 17 -14.59 -21.30 -15.47
N LEU A 18 -15.52 -21.86 -14.68
CA LEU A 18 -15.44 -21.80 -13.21
C LEU A 18 -14.30 -22.66 -12.69
N THR A 19 -14.15 -23.86 -13.25
CA THR A 19 -13.03 -24.76 -12.92
C THR A 19 -11.69 -24.11 -13.29
N LEU A 20 -11.63 -23.41 -14.42
CA LEU A 20 -10.43 -22.68 -14.83
C LEU A 20 -10.15 -21.47 -13.92
N MET A 21 -11.17 -20.72 -13.50
CA MET A 21 -11.01 -19.62 -12.55
C MET A 21 -10.52 -20.11 -11.19
N GLU A 22 -11.06 -21.21 -10.68
CA GLU A 22 -10.66 -21.78 -9.39
C GLU A 22 -9.21 -22.26 -9.44
N GLY A 23 -8.85 -23.02 -10.48
CA GLY A 23 -7.46 -23.47 -10.68
C GLY A 23 -6.49 -22.30 -10.86
N PHE A 24 -6.89 -21.28 -11.63
CA PHE A 24 -6.12 -20.05 -11.78
C PHE A 24 -5.91 -19.37 -10.43
N TRP A 25 -6.99 -19.11 -9.68
CA TRP A 25 -6.96 -18.47 -8.37
C TRP A 25 -6.08 -19.23 -7.38
N CYS A 26 -6.15 -20.56 -7.34
CA CYS A 26 -5.30 -21.37 -6.47
C CYS A 26 -3.80 -21.19 -6.71
N GLY A 27 -3.38 -20.94 -7.95
CA GLY A 27 -1.98 -20.76 -8.33
C GLY A 27 -1.46 -19.31 -8.25
N LEU A 28 -2.31 -18.34 -7.91
CA LEU A 28 -1.91 -16.95 -7.71
C LEU A 28 -1.15 -16.76 -6.38
N GLU A 29 -0.33 -15.72 -6.34
CA GLU A 29 0.35 -15.27 -5.12
C GLU A 29 -0.67 -14.82 -4.05
N GLU A 30 -0.31 -14.94 -2.77
CA GLU A 30 -1.24 -14.73 -1.66
C GLU A 30 -1.82 -13.31 -1.59
N ASP A 31 -1.00 -12.31 -1.86
CA ASP A 31 -1.39 -10.91 -1.96
C ASP A 31 -2.41 -10.66 -3.08
N ILE A 32 -2.22 -11.29 -4.24
CA ILE A 32 -3.17 -11.20 -5.37
C ILE A 32 -4.46 -11.95 -5.02
N ARG A 33 -4.37 -13.14 -4.42
CA ARG A 33 -5.54 -13.94 -4.01
C ARG A 33 -6.40 -13.24 -2.96
N PHE A 34 -5.78 -12.45 -2.08
CA PHE A 34 -6.50 -11.66 -1.08
C PHE A 34 -7.42 -10.61 -1.72
N ILE A 35 -7.00 -10.04 -2.87
CA ILE A 35 -7.75 -9.00 -3.58
C ILE A 35 -8.76 -9.62 -4.55
N MET A 36 -8.43 -10.76 -5.17
CA MET A 36 -9.29 -11.39 -6.16
C MET A 36 -10.45 -12.17 -5.54
N PRO A 37 -11.69 -11.96 -6.03
CA PRO A 37 -12.82 -12.80 -5.63
C PRO A 37 -12.57 -14.24 -6.10
N ARG A 38 -12.92 -15.23 -5.29
CA ARG A 38 -12.71 -16.64 -5.62
C ARG A 38 -13.79 -17.13 -6.60
N ALA A 39 -13.37 -17.49 -7.82
CA ALA A 39 -14.18 -18.16 -8.87
C ALA A 39 -15.65 -17.71 -8.95
N ASP A 40 -15.89 -16.40 -8.99
CA ASP A 40 -17.23 -15.82 -9.01
C ASP A 40 -17.90 -16.05 -10.38
N PRO A 41 -19.05 -16.75 -10.45
CA PRO A 41 -19.75 -17.03 -11.70
C PRO A 41 -20.30 -15.79 -12.41
N CYS A 42 -20.32 -14.63 -11.75
CA CYS A 42 -20.66 -13.36 -12.39
C CYS A 42 -19.57 -12.87 -13.36
N TRP A 43 -18.38 -13.46 -13.30
CA TRP A 43 -17.24 -13.08 -14.13
C TRP A 43 -17.09 -14.02 -15.33
N SER A 44 -16.63 -13.49 -16.46
CA SER A 44 -16.07 -14.31 -17.54
C SER A 44 -14.62 -14.68 -17.23
N LEU A 45 -14.14 -15.83 -17.71
CA LEU A 45 -12.75 -16.24 -17.48
C LEU A 45 -11.76 -15.17 -17.97
N LYS A 46 -12.06 -14.55 -19.13
CA LYS A 46 -11.26 -13.46 -19.69
C LYS A 46 -11.21 -12.23 -18.79
N SER A 47 -12.35 -11.76 -18.26
CA SER A 47 -12.37 -10.59 -17.36
C SER A 47 -11.66 -10.89 -16.05
N TYR A 48 -11.75 -12.13 -15.57
CA TYR A 48 -11.10 -12.59 -14.36
C TYR A 48 -9.56 -12.57 -14.48
N ILE A 49 -9.04 -13.12 -15.57
CA ILE A 49 -7.59 -13.10 -15.88
C ILE A 49 -7.08 -11.67 -16.08
N ASN A 50 -7.82 -10.84 -16.81
CA ASN A 50 -7.43 -9.44 -17.04
C ASN A 50 -7.32 -8.65 -15.72
N PHE A 51 -8.22 -8.90 -14.77
CA PHE A 51 -8.18 -8.27 -13.46
C PHE A 51 -6.96 -8.72 -12.65
N ALA A 52 -6.64 -10.01 -12.69
CA ALA A 52 -5.42 -10.55 -12.07
C ALA A 52 -4.14 -9.90 -12.64
N LEU A 53 -4.07 -9.76 -13.98
CA LEU A 53 -2.96 -9.09 -14.66
C LEU A 53 -2.86 -7.62 -14.26
N TRP A 54 -3.99 -6.93 -14.10
CA TRP A 54 -4.00 -5.54 -13.63
C TRP A 54 -3.46 -5.41 -12.21
N ILE A 55 -3.84 -6.30 -11.30
CA ILE A 55 -3.32 -6.33 -9.92
C ILE A 55 -1.82 -6.64 -9.90
N ALA A 56 -1.41 -7.70 -10.61
CA ALA A 56 -0.02 -8.13 -10.69
C ALA A 56 0.90 -7.05 -11.31
N GLY A 57 0.39 -6.30 -12.29
CA GLY A 57 1.10 -5.17 -12.90
C GLY A 57 1.11 -3.90 -12.04
N SER A 58 0.24 -3.80 -11.02
CA SER A 58 0.15 -2.64 -10.13
C SER A 58 1.12 -2.69 -8.95
N ALA A 59 1.81 -3.80 -8.71
CA ALA A 59 2.69 -4.00 -7.54
C ALA A 59 3.99 -3.17 -7.55
N PHE A 60 4.17 -2.24 -8.49
CA PHE A 60 5.40 -1.45 -8.63
C PHE A 60 5.23 0.03 -8.24
N THR A 61 4.71 0.32 -7.05
CA THR A 61 5.02 1.56 -6.28
C THR A 61 4.58 1.42 -4.82
N VAL A 62 5.17 0.50 -4.06
CA VAL A 62 5.36 0.75 -2.63
C VAL A 62 6.86 0.82 -2.45
N ASP A 63 7.38 2.02 -2.66
CA ASP A 63 8.73 2.40 -2.26
C ASP A 63 8.85 1.97 -0.79
N GLU A 64 9.71 0.99 -0.55
CA GLU A 64 10.16 0.61 0.77
C GLU A 64 10.77 1.87 1.39
N ALA A 65 9.97 2.62 2.14
CA ALA A 65 10.47 3.61 3.06
C ALA A 65 11.29 2.83 4.09
N LYS A 66 12.56 2.60 3.75
CA LYS A 66 13.60 2.09 4.64
C LYS A 66 13.46 2.88 5.91
N SER A 67 12.94 2.21 6.92
CA SER A 67 12.86 2.74 8.25
C SER A 67 14.30 2.96 8.69
N SER A 68 14.77 4.20 8.55
CA SER A 68 15.96 4.67 9.25
C SER A 68 15.67 4.53 10.74
N LEU A 69 16.18 3.45 11.31
CA LEU A 69 16.23 3.14 12.73
C LEU A 69 17.07 4.23 13.43
N GLY A 70 16.49 5.41 13.60
CA GLY A 70 16.96 6.45 14.51
C GLY A 70 16.38 6.18 15.88
N SER A 71 17.10 5.41 16.70
CA SER A 71 16.80 5.19 18.12
C SER A 71 16.66 6.54 18.83
N SER A 72 15.41 6.97 19.08
CA SER A 72 15.12 8.11 19.95
C SER A 72 14.96 7.59 21.37
N HIS A 73 16.07 7.63 22.11
CA HIS A 73 16.06 7.33 23.53
C HIS A 73 15.27 8.44 24.24
N VAL A 74 14.18 8.04 24.89
CA VAL A 74 13.38 8.88 25.79
C VAL A 74 14.28 9.46 26.88
N SER A 75 14.11 10.74 27.17
CA SER A 75 14.38 11.31 28.48
C SER A 75 13.29 12.32 28.82
N VAL A 76 12.46 11.92 29.77
CA VAL A 76 11.47 12.73 30.47
C VAL A 76 12.20 13.69 31.40
N THR A 77 11.91 14.99 31.32
CA THR A 77 11.83 15.87 32.50
C THR A 77 10.85 17.01 32.21
N SER A 78 9.74 17.00 32.95
CA SER A 78 8.79 18.10 33.12
C SER A 78 9.50 19.33 33.70
N PRO A 79 9.07 20.56 33.36
CA PRO A 79 8.53 21.38 34.45
C PRO A 79 7.25 22.12 34.09
N GLU A 80 6.30 21.97 35.02
CA GLU A 80 5.13 22.79 35.25
C GLU A 80 5.53 24.22 35.64
N SER A 81 4.87 25.23 35.05
CA SER A 81 4.17 26.28 35.81
C SER A 81 3.68 27.41 34.87
N SER A 82 2.39 27.72 35.01
CA SER A 82 1.69 28.82 34.34
C SER A 82 2.16 30.19 34.85
N HIS A 83 1.75 31.28 34.18
CA HIS A 83 1.29 32.58 34.73
C HIS A 83 1.64 33.78 33.80
N ILE A 84 0.67 34.13 32.93
CA ILE A 84 -0.06 35.42 32.88
C ILE A 84 0.72 36.76 32.74
N MET A 85 0.34 37.51 31.67
CA MET A 85 0.27 38.97 31.44
C MET A 85 1.52 39.83 31.07
N ALA A 86 1.34 40.55 29.96
CA ALA A 86 2.00 41.81 29.54
C ALA A 86 1.77 42.95 30.59
N PRO A 87 2.47 44.12 30.61
CA PRO A 87 2.84 44.97 29.46
C PRO A 87 4.20 45.72 29.53
N SER A 88 4.57 46.42 28.45
CA SER A 88 5.73 47.33 28.33
C SER A 88 5.70 48.52 29.31
N PRO A 89 6.85 49.17 29.62
CA PRO A 89 7.18 50.44 28.95
C PRO A 89 8.69 50.73 28.67
N LYS A 90 8.90 51.74 27.79
CA LYS A 90 10.10 52.48 27.27
C LYS A 90 11.13 52.97 28.36
N PRO A 91 12.31 53.62 28.08
CA PRO A 91 12.72 54.38 26.87
C PRO A 91 14.21 54.35 26.39
N SER A 92 14.41 54.89 25.17
CA SER A 92 15.57 55.69 24.68
C SER A 92 17.00 55.11 24.68
N GLN A 93 17.61 55.01 23.49
CA GLN A 93 18.66 55.94 23.00
C GLN A 93 19.17 55.52 21.60
N LEU A 94 19.07 56.44 20.63
CA LEU A 94 19.89 56.53 19.40
C LEU A 94 21.35 56.88 19.80
N PRO A 95 22.40 56.64 18.98
CA PRO A 95 22.54 57.07 17.55
C PRO A 95 23.49 56.13 16.73
N PRO A 96 24.21 56.54 15.66
CA PRO A 96 24.06 57.60 14.63
C PRO A 96 24.14 57.10 13.17
N CYS A 97 23.53 57.85 12.24
CA CYS A 97 24.09 58.32 10.94
C CYS A 97 23.22 59.48 10.44
#